data_AF-F7W359-F1
#
_entry.id   AF-F7W359-F1
#
_cell.length_a   1.000
_cell.length_b   1.000
_cell.length_c   1.000
_cell.angle_alpha   90.00
_cell.angle_beta   90.00
_cell.angle_gamma   90.00
#
_symmetry.space_group_name_H-M   'P 1'
#
loop_
_entity.id
_entity.type
_entity.pdbx_description
1 polymer ?
#
loop_
_entity_poly.entity_id
_entity_poly.type
_entity_poly.pdbx_seq_one_letter_code
_entity_poly.pdbx_strand_id
1 'polypeptide(L)'
;MTEITKQYEQDIRDYAQVSEPKIAEAGRMGESMLWKISSKSSRDSLISSIYYKVKRLADSVEWGLTIDIPKAREELEKEIARAS
;
A
#
# COMPACT_ATOMS: atom_id res chain seq x y z
N MET A 1 -12.79 4.49 -11.33
CA MET A 1 -12.35 3.25 -10.67
C MET A 1 -12.57 2.06 -11.58
N THR A 2 -11.47 1.46 -12.04
CA THR A 2 -11.47 0.25 -12.85
C THR A 2 -11.63 -0.99 -11.96
N GLU A 3 -11.94 -2.14 -12.57
CA GLU A 3 -12.05 -3.41 -11.84
C GLU A 3 -10.72 -3.81 -11.18
N ILE A 4 -9.59 -3.52 -11.85
CA ILE A 4 -8.26 -3.80 -11.33
C ILE A 4 -7.92 -2.95 -10.09
N THR A 5 -8.33 -1.68 -10.02
CA THR A 5 -8.05 -0.85 -8.83
C THR A 5 -8.91 -1.26 -7.64
N LYS A 6 -10.12 -1.79 -7.84
CA LYS A 6 -10.90 -2.43 -6.76
C LYS A 6 -10.19 -3.65 -6.20
N GLN A 7 -9.62 -4.49 -7.07
CA GLN A 7 -8.84 -5.66 -6.63
C GLN A 7 -7.62 -5.23 -5.81
N TYR A 8 -6.90 -4.19 -6.25
CA TYR A 8 -5.77 -3.65 -5.49
C TYR A 8 -6.16 -3.15 -4.10
N GLU A 9 -7.30 -2.46 -3.94
CA GLU A 9 -7.78 -2.10 -2.61
C GLU A 9 -8.05 -3.31 -1.73
N GLN A 10 -8.64 -4.38 -2.30
CA GLN A 10 -8.91 -5.60 -1.57
C GLN A 10 -7.62 -6.31 -1.16
N ASP A 11 -6.67 -6.46 -2.08
CA ASP A 11 -5.38 -7.09 -1.82
C ASP A 11 -4.62 -6.36 -0.70
N ILE A 12 -4.65 -5.02 -0.67
CA ILE A 12 -4.04 -4.23 0.42
C ILE A 12 -4.66 -4.60 1.79
N ARG A 13 -5.99 -4.77 1.85
CA ARG A 13 -6.70 -5.17 3.07
C ARG A 13 -6.39 -6.61 3.45
N ASP A 14 -6.27 -7.50 2.48
CA ASP A 14 -5.91 -8.90 2.71
C ASP A 14 -4.48 -9.01 3.26
N TYR A 15 -3.53 -8.22 2.73
CA TYR A 15 -2.18 -8.09 3.29
C TYR A 15 -2.19 -7.54 4.72
N ALA A 16 -3.19 -6.77 5.15
CA ALA A 16 -3.25 -6.28 6.53
C ALA A 16 -3.62 -7.36 7.55
N GLN A 17 -4.18 -8.48 7.07
CA GLN A 17 -4.75 -9.57 7.85
C GLN A 17 -3.94 -10.87 7.81
N VAL A 18 -2.89 -10.94 7.00
CA VAL A 18 -2.02 -12.14 6.97
C VAL A 18 -1.31 -12.35 8.31
N SER A 19 -0.98 -13.61 8.59
CA SER A 19 -0.34 -14.02 9.85
C SER A 19 1.10 -13.56 10.01
N GLU A 20 1.81 -13.29 8.90
CA GLU A 20 3.18 -12.79 8.92
C GLU A 20 3.20 -11.32 9.40
N PRO A 21 3.75 -11.01 10.60
CA PRO A 21 3.61 -9.69 11.21
C PRO A 21 4.12 -8.53 10.34
N LYS A 22 5.21 -8.76 9.61
CA LYS A 22 5.82 -7.73 8.75
C LYS A 22 4.97 -7.41 7.52
N ILE A 23 4.38 -8.44 6.90
CA ILE A 23 3.46 -8.25 5.78
C ILE A 23 2.18 -7.58 6.28
N ALA A 24 1.65 -8.03 7.43
CA ALA A 24 0.51 -7.43 8.10
C ALA A 24 0.71 -5.93 8.40
N GLU A 25 1.90 -5.56 8.85
CA GLU A 25 2.27 -4.16 9.09
C GLU A 25 2.32 -3.34 7.80
N ALA A 26 2.89 -3.90 6.71
CA ALA A 26 2.88 -3.25 5.40
C ALA A 26 1.45 -3.07 4.86
N GLY A 27 0.58 -4.08 5.01
CA GLY A 27 -0.83 -4.00 4.65
C GLY A 27 -1.58 -2.91 5.44
N ARG A 28 -1.43 -2.86 6.77
CA ARG A 28 -2.03 -1.80 7.61
C ARG A 28 -1.53 -0.40 7.26
N MET A 29 -0.26 -0.28 6.87
CA MET A 29 0.28 0.97 6.34
C MET A 29 -0.45 1.36 5.03
N GLY A 30 -0.63 0.40 4.11
CA GLY A 30 -1.39 0.60 2.89
C GLY A 30 -2.84 1.03 3.14
N GLU A 31 -3.56 0.36 4.06
CA GLU A 31 -4.92 0.73 4.44
C GLU A 31 -5.00 2.17 4.96
N SER A 32 -4.06 2.57 5.82
CA SER A 32 -3.97 3.96 6.31
C SER A 32 -3.80 4.95 5.15
N MET A 33 -3.04 4.60 4.11
CA MET A 33 -2.89 5.44 2.91
C MET A 33 -4.16 5.48 2.07
N LEU A 34 -4.88 4.35 1.92
CA LEU A 34 -6.17 4.30 1.20
C LEU A 34 -7.19 5.28 1.80
N TRP A 35 -7.21 5.43 3.12
CA TRP A 35 -8.02 6.43 3.82
C TRP A 35 -7.62 7.86 3.46
N LYS A 36 -6.32 8.17 3.45
CA LYS A 36 -5.79 9.52 3.14
C LYS A 36 -6.12 9.97 1.70
N ILE A 37 -6.29 9.04 0.77
CA ILE A 37 -6.56 9.35 -0.65
C ILE A 37 -8.06 9.28 -1.01
N SER A 38 -8.95 9.15 -0.04
CA SER A 38 -10.41 9.01 -0.27
C SER A 38 -11.03 10.22 -0.99
N SER A 39 -10.50 11.42 -0.76
CA SER A 39 -10.97 12.66 -1.38
C SER A 39 -10.14 13.14 -2.58
N LYS A 40 -9.10 12.39 -2.98
CA LYS A 40 -8.18 12.77 -4.07
C LYS A 40 -8.80 12.46 -5.43
N SER A 41 -8.64 13.37 -6.40
CA SER A 41 -9.04 13.12 -7.78
C SER A 41 -8.19 12.03 -8.44
N SER A 42 -6.93 11.93 -8.02
CA SER A 42 -5.94 10.94 -8.46
C SER A 42 -6.07 9.58 -7.73
N ARG A 43 -7.23 9.28 -7.13
CA ARG A 43 -7.41 8.10 -6.26
C ARG A 43 -7.01 6.78 -6.95
N ASP A 44 -7.45 6.54 -8.18
CA ASP A 44 -7.20 5.28 -8.90
C ASP A 44 -5.70 5.00 -9.10
N SER A 45 -4.91 6.02 -9.48
CA SER A 45 -3.46 5.88 -9.64
C SER A 45 -2.76 5.71 -8.30
N LEU A 46 -3.20 6.43 -7.27
CA LEU A 46 -2.65 6.32 -5.92
C LEU A 46 -2.92 4.94 -5.29
N ILE A 47 -4.10 4.34 -5.51
CA ILE A 47 -4.38 2.95 -5.10
C ILE A 47 -3.35 2.00 -5.70
N SER A 48 -3.06 2.14 -6.99
CA SER A 48 -2.08 1.31 -7.68
C SER A 48 -0.68 1.48 -7.09
N SER A 49 -0.25 2.72 -6.84
CA SER A 49 1.06 2.99 -6.22
C SER A 49 1.17 2.39 -4.81
N ILE A 50 0.14 2.56 -3.98
CA ILE A 50 0.07 1.96 -2.64
C ILE A 50 0.16 0.44 -2.74
N TYR A 51 -0.62 -0.18 -3.63
CA TYR A 51 -0.61 -1.62 -3.85
C TYR A 51 0.78 -2.14 -4.21
N TYR A 52 1.42 -1.57 -5.23
CA TYR A 52 2.74 -2.02 -5.66
C TYR A 52 3.80 -1.85 -4.57
N LYS A 53 3.70 -0.81 -3.74
CA LYS A 53 4.59 -0.62 -2.60
C LYS A 53 4.37 -1.70 -1.54
N VAL A 54 3.11 -1.98 -1.16
CA VAL A 54 2.75 -3.02 -0.19
C VAL A 54 3.18 -4.40 -0.69
N LYS A 55 2.83 -4.74 -1.94
CA LYS A 55 3.22 -6.01 -2.57
C LYS A 55 4.74 -6.18 -2.58
N ARG A 56 5.50 -5.15 -2.95
CA ARG A 56 6.97 -5.24 -2.95
C ARG A 56 7.53 -5.49 -1.55
N LEU A 57 6.96 -4.89 -0.52
CA LEU A 57 7.35 -5.17 0.88
C LEU A 57 7.00 -6.61 1.25
N ALA A 58 5.82 -7.11 0.86
CA ALA A 58 5.40 -8.49 1.08
C ALA A 58 6.35 -9.49 0.39
N ASP A 59 6.61 -9.30 -0.90
CA ASP A 59 7.57 -10.10 -1.67
C ASP A 59 8.96 -10.07 -1.01
N SER A 60 9.39 -8.92 -0.48
CA SER A 60 10.69 -8.81 0.20
C SER A 60 10.76 -9.66 1.47
N VAL A 61 9.67 -9.74 2.24
CA VAL A 61 9.59 -10.61 3.43
C VAL A 61 9.65 -12.08 3.03
N GLU A 62 8.89 -12.49 2.01
CA GLU A 62 8.87 -13.86 1.51
C GLU A 62 10.25 -14.33 1.03
N TRP A 63 11.05 -13.41 0.48
CA TRP A 63 12.39 -13.70 -0.03
C TRP A 63 13.49 -13.53 1.03
N GLY A 64 13.12 -13.28 2.29
CA GLY A 64 14.08 -13.10 3.40
C GLY A 64 14.90 -11.81 3.31
N LEU A 65 14.43 -10.80 2.59
CA LEU A 65 15.10 -9.51 2.44
C LEU A 65 14.73 -8.55 3.57
N THR A 66 15.64 -7.60 3.82
CA THR A 66 15.37 -6.50 4.74
C THR A 66 14.28 -5.59 4.17
N ILE A 67 13.30 -5.25 4.99
CA ILE A 67 12.25 -4.28 4.67
C ILE A 67 12.39 -3.02 5.52
N ASP A 68 12.00 -1.88 4.93
CA ASP A 68 11.95 -0.57 5.59
C ASP A 68 10.57 0.05 5.37
N ILE A 69 9.63 -0.32 6.24
CA ILE A 69 8.25 0.17 6.20
C ILE A 69 8.19 1.68 6.49
N PRO A 70 8.94 2.25 7.45
CA PRO A 70 8.98 3.70 7.66
C PRO A 70 9.37 4.49 6.40
N LYS A 71 10.41 4.05 5.68
CA LYS A 71 10.81 4.70 4.42
C LYS A 71 9.74 4.58 3.34
N ALA A 72 9.13 3.39 3.19
CA ALA A 72 8.05 3.19 2.22
C ALA A 72 6.84 4.09 2.52
N ARG A 73 6.50 4.27 3.81
CA ARG A 73 5.47 5.20 4.28
C ARG A 73 5.80 6.64 3.86
N GLU A 74 7.02 7.10 4.15
CA GLU A 74 7.45 8.47 3.82
C GLU A 74 7.39 8.74 2.30
N GLU A 75 7.81 7.77 1.48
CA GLU A 75 7.74 7.85 0.02
C GLU A 75 6.29 7.98 -0.48
N LEU A 76 5.38 7.15 0.04
CA LEU A 76 3.95 7.21 -0.31
C LEU A 76 3.29 8.52 0.16
N GLU A 77 3.62 8.98 1.37
CA GLU A 77 3.09 10.25 1.87
C GLU A 77 3.52 11.44 1.00
N LYS A 78 4.77 11.46 0.53
CA LYS A 78 5.25 12.47 -0.42
C LYS A 78 4.52 12.40 -1.76
N GLU A 79 4.26 11.20 -2.27
CA GLU A 79 3.50 11.02 -3.51
C GLU A 79 2.05 11.52 -3.37
N ILE A 80 1.36 11.10 -2.31
CA ILE A 80 -0.02 11.51 -1.99
C ILE A 80 -0.14 13.01 -1.81
N ALA A 81 0.85 13.64 -1.15
CA ALA A 81 0.87 15.08 -0.96
C ALA A 81 1.00 15.86 -2.28
N ARG A 82 1.74 15.32 -3.26
CA ARG A 82 1.94 15.93 -4.59
C ARG A 82 0.77 15.68 -5.53
N ALA A 83 0.04 14.59 -5.34
CA ALA A 83 -1.11 14.23 -6.18
C ALA A 83 -2.34 15.08 -5.86
N SER A 84 -3.11 15.42 -6.91
CA SER A 84 -4.32 16.24 -6.82
C SER A 84 -5.53 15.41 -6.36
#